data_AF-A0A8B8D1S8-F1
#
_entry.id   AF-A0A8B8D1S8-F1
#
_cell.length_a   1.000
_cell.length_b   1.000
_cell.length_c   1.000
_cell.angle_alpha   90.00
_cell.angle_beta   90.00
_cell.angle_gamma   90.00
#
_symmetry.space_group_name_H-M   'P 1'
#
loop_
_entity.id
_entity.type
_entity.pdbx_description
1 polymer ?
#
loop_
_entity_poly.entity_id
_entity_poly.type
_entity_poly.pdbx_seq_one_letter_code
_entity_poly.pdbx_strand_id
1 'polypeptide(L)'
;MLHTSIADDYSCPEGWSRFQDTCFFFSKSRASWHSASYVCAELGGTLAHLNTKEKSDFLEGRALNGAYVGCVHDRNVRFLDGQFHYSDKMTNTFCAEKCRQSSYTYSGTQCFCGNVSWEKFQSYGLSPEDECRLPCHGNRQEWCGGHWRSSVYITGGRKHWVGGTDMIEEGKWAWFPGNVPVTYTDWQPTEPDNKLHATLEKEHCMALSPSLHGFYKWSDEICSELLYFVCERVAVRSLG
;
A
#
# COMPACT_ATOMS: atom_id res chain seq x y z
N MET A 1 -25.26 17.16 -26.93
CA MET A 1 -25.17 17.41 -25.49
C MET A 1 -23.89 16.74 -25.01
N LEU A 2 -22.92 17.52 -24.53
CA LEU A 2 -21.64 16.97 -24.02
C LEU A 2 -21.88 16.44 -22.61
N HIS A 3 -21.79 15.12 -22.43
CA HIS A 3 -21.67 14.51 -21.11
C HIS A 3 -20.21 14.60 -20.66
N THR A 4 -19.78 15.76 -20.15
CA THR A 4 -18.54 15.82 -19.37
C THR A 4 -18.88 15.34 -17.97
N SER A 5 -18.40 14.16 -17.59
CA SER A 5 -18.59 13.65 -16.24
C SER A 5 -17.79 14.51 -15.27
N ILE A 6 -18.39 14.88 -14.14
CA ILE A 6 -17.72 15.64 -13.07
C ILE A 6 -16.49 14.88 -12.53
N ALA A 7 -16.36 13.58 -12.82
CA ALA A 7 -15.25 12.74 -12.40
C ALA A 7 -13.92 13.03 -13.13
N ASP A 8 -13.97 13.64 -14.33
CA ASP A 8 -12.80 13.88 -15.19
C ASP A 8 -11.98 15.12 -14.80
N ASP A 9 -12.49 15.98 -13.92
CA ASP A 9 -11.86 17.25 -13.55
C ASP A 9 -11.05 17.19 -12.25
N TYR A 10 -10.85 16.02 -11.66
CA TYR A 10 -10.08 15.85 -10.41
C TYR A 10 -8.89 14.92 -10.63
N SER A 11 -7.71 15.32 -10.18
CA SER A 11 -6.48 14.53 -10.32
C SER A 11 -5.72 14.42 -9.00
N CYS A 12 -4.95 13.33 -8.90
CA CYS A 12 -4.00 13.11 -7.83
C CYS A 12 -2.59 13.37 -8.34
N PRO A 13 -1.66 13.84 -7.48
CA PRO A 13 -0.27 14.00 -7.86
C PRO A 13 0.33 12.66 -8.34
N GLU A 14 1.43 12.73 -9.09
CA GLU A 14 2.14 11.53 -9.55
C GLU A 14 2.54 10.65 -8.35
N GLY A 15 2.33 9.33 -8.48
CA GLY A 15 2.61 8.37 -7.42
C GLY A 15 1.50 8.24 -6.35
N TRP A 16 0.39 8.96 -6.48
CA TRP A 16 -0.79 8.83 -5.63
C TRP A 16 -1.88 8.00 -6.31
N SER A 17 -2.54 7.15 -5.52
CA SER A 17 -3.70 6.37 -5.98
C SER A 17 -4.99 7.10 -5.65
N ARG A 18 -5.82 7.38 -6.67
CA ARG A 18 -7.13 8.01 -6.49
C ARG A 18 -8.18 6.97 -6.08
N PHE A 19 -9.00 7.33 -5.11
CA PHE A 19 -10.26 6.68 -4.80
C PHE A 19 -11.29 7.75 -4.48
N GLN A 20 -12.33 7.83 -5.32
CA GLN A 20 -13.34 8.90 -5.25
C GLN A 20 -12.70 10.31 -5.30
N ASP A 21 -12.90 11.12 -4.27
CA ASP A 21 -12.36 12.46 -4.08
C ASP A 21 -11.08 12.49 -3.23
N THR A 22 -10.54 11.31 -2.87
CA THR A 22 -9.36 11.16 -2.03
C THR A 22 -8.18 10.59 -2.83
N CYS A 23 -6.99 11.11 -2.57
CA CYS A 23 -5.71 10.62 -3.07
C CYS A 23 -4.95 9.95 -1.94
N PHE A 24 -4.38 8.78 -2.20
CA PHE A 24 -3.59 8.01 -1.23
C PHE A 24 -2.14 7.82 -1.69
N PHE A 25 -1.20 8.04 -0.79
CA PHE A 25 0.24 7.82 -1.01
C PHE A 25 0.76 6.79 -0.04
N PHE A 26 1.42 5.77 -0.59
CA PHE A 26 2.06 4.71 0.19
C PHE A 26 3.55 5.02 0.32
N SER A 27 4.03 5.14 1.55
CA SER A 27 5.43 5.47 1.80
C SER A 27 6.36 4.37 1.30
N LYS A 28 7.56 4.78 0.87
CA LYS A 28 8.67 3.86 0.55
C LYS A 28 9.67 3.72 1.70
N SER A 29 9.55 4.56 2.72
CA SER A 29 10.39 4.59 3.92
C SER A 29 9.55 4.35 5.17
N ARG A 30 10.23 3.92 6.24
CA ARG A 30 9.62 3.66 7.54
C ARG A 30 9.82 4.85 8.47
N ALA A 31 8.83 5.12 9.33
CA ALA A 31 8.86 6.21 10.29
C ALA A 31 8.00 5.84 11.52
N SER A 32 8.23 6.53 12.65
CA SER A 32 7.30 6.49 13.78
C SER A 32 5.97 7.14 13.39
N TRP A 33 4.89 6.84 14.11
CA TRP A 33 3.55 7.35 13.77
C TRP A 33 3.53 8.89 13.73
N HIS A 34 4.17 9.55 14.70
CA HIS A 34 4.30 11.01 14.75
C HIS A 34 5.09 11.57 13.55
N SER A 35 6.23 10.95 13.23
CA SER A 35 7.05 11.38 12.09
C SER A 35 6.33 11.17 10.76
N ALA A 36 5.60 10.05 10.63
CA ALA A 36 4.76 9.77 9.47
C ALA A 36 3.63 10.79 9.32
N SER A 37 2.95 11.16 10.42
CA SER A 37 1.94 12.22 10.41
C SER A 37 2.51 13.57 9.97
N TYR A 38 3.71 13.91 10.41
CA TYR A 38 4.40 15.13 9.96
C TYR A 38 4.70 15.08 8.47
N VAL A 39 5.22 13.96 7.95
CA VAL A 39 5.46 13.78 6.51
C VAL A 39 4.18 13.92 5.70
N CYS A 40 3.07 13.33 6.15
CA CYS A 40 1.80 13.47 5.44
C CYS A 40 1.28 14.92 5.44
N ALA A 41 1.50 15.67 6.52
CA ALA A 41 1.18 17.09 6.58
C ALA A 41 1.99 17.91 5.57
N GLU A 42 3.31 17.66 5.46
CA GLU A 42 4.18 18.28 4.45
C GLU A 42 3.76 17.95 3.01
N LEU A 43 3.16 16.77 2.81
CA LEU A 43 2.58 16.36 1.52
C LEU A 43 1.18 16.96 1.25
N GLY A 44 0.71 17.87 2.11
CA GLY A 44 -0.57 18.57 1.99
C GLY A 44 -1.77 17.70 2.37
N GLY A 45 -1.57 16.77 3.30
CA GLY A 45 -2.58 15.80 3.71
C GLY A 45 -2.45 15.37 5.16
N THR A 46 -2.96 14.19 5.47
CA THR A 46 -2.92 13.57 6.80
C THR A 46 -2.52 12.10 6.66
N LEU A 47 -2.27 11.39 7.76
CA LEU A 47 -2.36 9.94 7.71
C LEU A 47 -3.78 9.52 7.31
N ALA A 48 -3.92 8.42 6.58
CA ALA A 48 -5.20 8.00 6.00
C ALA A 48 -6.28 7.74 7.06
N HIS A 49 -7.46 8.33 6.91
CA HIS A 49 -8.63 8.04 7.75
C HIS A 49 -9.50 6.98 7.08
N LEU A 50 -9.48 5.77 7.64
CA LEU A 50 -10.24 4.62 7.15
C LEU A 50 -11.64 4.61 7.75
N ASN A 51 -12.38 5.69 7.54
CA ASN A 51 -13.68 5.93 8.16
C ASN A 51 -14.87 5.20 7.51
N THR A 52 -14.61 4.41 6.46
CA THR A 52 -15.62 3.65 5.71
C THR A 52 -15.06 2.30 5.29
N LYS A 53 -15.95 1.32 5.11
CA LYS A 53 -15.57 -0.01 4.60
C LYS A 53 -14.93 0.10 3.23
N GLU A 54 -15.44 0.95 2.36
CA GLU A 54 -14.96 1.10 0.99
C GLU A 54 -13.54 1.66 0.94
N LYS A 55 -13.18 2.61 1.83
CA LYS A 55 -11.79 3.06 1.98
C LYS A 55 -10.88 1.95 2.53
N SER A 56 -11.35 1.18 3.52
CA SER A 56 -10.60 0.04 4.06
C SER A 56 -10.30 -0.99 2.97
N ASP A 57 -11.34 -1.42 2.22
CA ASP A 57 -11.23 -2.36 1.11
C ASP A 57 -10.30 -1.84 -0.01
N PHE A 58 -10.35 -0.53 -0.33
CA PHE A 58 -9.49 0.07 -1.33
C PHE A 58 -8.01 0.01 -0.92
N LEU A 59 -7.69 0.42 0.31
CA LEU A 59 -6.31 0.36 0.80
C LEU A 59 -5.85 -1.08 1.01
N GLU A 60 -6.72 -1.96 1.47
CA GLU A 60 -6.46 -3.39 1.57
C GLU A 60 -6.08 -3.96 0.20
N GLY A 61 -6.89 -3.74 -0.84
CA GLY A 61 -6.59 -4.19 -2.19
C GLY A 61 -5.25 -3.66 -2.70
N ARG A 62 -4.90 -2.41 -2.38
CA ARG A 62 -3.60 -1.81 -2.73
C ARG A 62 -2.43 -2.33 -1.88
N ALA A 63 -2.66 -2.63 -0.61
CA ALA A 63 -1.66 -3.16 0.31
C ALA A 63 -1.40 -4.67 0.08
N LEU A 64 -2.44 -5.44 -0.28
CA LEU A 64 -2.41 -6.88 -0.58
C LEU A 64 -1.85 -7.20 -1.97
N ASN A 65 -2.27 -6.46 -3.00
CA ASN A 65 -1.79 -6.71 -4.36
C ASN A 65 -0.34 -6.28 -4.57
N GLY A 66 0.27 -5.70 -3.53
CA GLY A 66 1.46 -4.91 -3.70
C GLY A 66 1.13 -3.60 -4.39
N ALA A 67 1.82 -2.53 -4.01
CA ALA A 67 1.76 -1.32 -4.81
C ALA A 67 2.36 -1.64 -6.18
N TYR A 68 1.51 -1.64 -7.21
CA TYR A 68 1.98 -1.75 -8.59
C TYR A 68 2.97 -0.61 -8.85
N VAL A 69 4.20 -0.98 -9.15
CA VAL A 69 5.30 -0.05 -9.41
C VAL A 69 5.28 0.38 -10.88
N GLY A 70 4.89 -0.52 -11.78
CA GLY A 70 4.80 -0.25 -13.21
C GLY A 70 5.24 -1.44 -14.06
N CYS A 71 5.04 -1.29 -15.37
CA CYS A 71 5.55 -2.22 -16.35
C CYS A 71 7.04 -1.96 -16.55
N VAL A 72 7.90 -2.93 -16.24
CA VAL A 72 9.35 -2.78 -16.35
C VAL A 72 9.89 -3.69 -17.44
N HIS A 73 10.76 -3.15 -18.30
CA HIS A 73 11.38 -3.96 -19.33
C HIS A 73 12.52 -4.79 -18.75
N ASP A 74 12.58 -6.08 -19.11
CA ASP A 74 13.76 -6.89 -18.88
C ASP A 74 14.79 -6.65 -19.99
N ARG A 75 16.08 -6.80 -19.66
CA ARG A 75 17.21 -6.72 -20.60
C ARG A 75 17.91 -8.07 -20.71
N ASN A 76 19.19 -8.05 -21.09
CA ASN A 76 20.11 -9.19 -21.05
C ASN A 76 20.14 -9.88 -19.67
N VAL A 77 19.80 -9.15 -18.59
CA VAL A 77 19.47 -9.71 -17.29
C VAL A 77 18.10 -9.22 -16.85
N ARG A 78 17.42 -10.03 -16.04
CA ARG A 78 16.10 -9.69 -15.49
C ARG A 78 16.21 -8.50 -14.55
N PHE A 79 15.20 -7.65 -14.55
CA PHE A 79 15.11 -6.54 -13.63
C PHE A 79 15.04 -7.01 -12.18
N LEU A 80 14.21 -8.03 -11.93
CA LEU A 80 14.18 -8.79 -10.67
C LEU A 80 14.99 -10.07 -10.86
N ASP A 81 16.21 -10.07 -10.34
CA ASP A 81 17.24 -11.09 -10.51
C ASP A 81 17.48 -11.92 -9.24
N GLY A 82 16.53 -11.89 -8.30
CA GLY A 82 16.54 -12.72 -7.10
C GLY A 82 15.94 -14.12 -7.36
N GLN A 83 15.22 -14.64 -6.37
CA GLN A 83 14.57 -15.95 -6.46
C GLN A 83 13.40 -15.95 -7.45
N PHE A 84 13.07 -17.14 -7.95
CA PHE A 84 11.93 -17.39 -8.83
C PHE A 84 11.07 -18.51 -8.25
N HIS A 85 9.75 -18.33 -8.32
CA HIS A 85 8.78 -19.36 -7.92
C HIS A 85 7.86 -19.71 -9.09
N TYR A 86 7.46 -20.97 -9.19
CA TYR A 86 6.51 -21.42 -10.22
C TYR A 86 5.29 -22.08 -9.58
N SER A 87 4.10 -21.76 -10.10
CA SER A 87 2.84 -22.42 -9.72
C SER A 87 1.78 -22.21 -10.81
N ASP A 88 0.91 -23.19 -11.01
CA ASP A 88 -0.28 -23.03 -11.87
C ASP A 88 -1.37 -22.17 -11.18
N LYS A 89 -1.17 -21.75 -9.92
CA LYS A 89 -2.07 -20.82 -9.21
C LYS A 89 -1.49 -19.41 -9.11
N MET A 90 -0.54 -19.08 -9.99
CA MET A 90 0.21 -17.83 -9.95
C MET A 90 -0.68 -16.62 -10.27
N THR A 91 -1.02 -15.86 -9.23
CA THR A 91 -1.62 -14.51 -9.23
C THR A 91 -0.60 -13.49 -8.74
N ASN A 92 -0.88 -12.19 -8.88
CA ASN A 92 0.03 -11.17 -8.35
C ASN A 92 0.16 -11.25 -6.82
N THR A 93 -0.94 -11.49 -6.11
CA THR A 93 -0.96 -11.70 -4.65
C THR A 93 -0.12 -12.91 -4.24
N PHE A 94 -0.25 -14.02 -4.97
CA PHE A 94 0.55 -15.23 -4.70
C PHE A 94 2.05 -14.95 -4.85
N CYS A 95 2.46 -14.26 -5.93
CA CYS A 95 3.86 -13.91 -6.13
C CYS A 95 4.39 -12.95 -5.06
N ALA A 96 3.62 -11.91 -4.73
CA ALA A 96 3.95 -10.97 -3.68
C ALA A 96 4.18 -11.69 -2.34
N GLU A 97 3.28 -12.61 -1.97
CA GLU A 97 3.40 -13.41 -0.75
C GLU A 97 4.66 -14.29 -0.74
N LYS A 98 4.95 -15.00 -1.85
CA LYS A 98 6.13 -15.87 -1.94
C LYS A 98 7.43 -15.08 -1.89
N CYS A 99 7.53 -14.01 -2.66
CA CYS A 99 8.70 -13.15 -2.62
C CYS A 99 8.90 -12.50 -1.23
N ARG A 100 7.82 -12.14 -0.55
CA ARG A 100 7.87 -11.66 0.85
C ARG A 100 8.37 -12.73 1.82
N GLN A 101 7.88 -13.96 1.72
CA GLN A 101 8.34 -15.09 2.55
C GLN A 101 9.86 -15.32 2.38
N SER A 102 10.38 -15.01 1.19
CA SER A 102 11.82 -15.01 0.88
C SER A 102 12.54 -13.67 1.15
N SER A 103 11.92 -12.74 1.90
CA SER A 103 12.50 -11.44 2.29
C SER A 103 12.84 -10.48 1.14
N TYR A 104 12.17 -10.60 -0.02
CA TYR A 104 12.29 -9.65 -1.12
C TYR A 104 11.27 -8.51 -1.01
N THR A 105 11.68 -7.32 -1.42
CA THR A 105 10.84 -6.10 -1.43
C THR A 105 9.95 -6.01 -2.67
N TYR A 106 10.37 -6.60 -3.78
CA TYR A 106 9.63 -6.58 -5.03
C TYR A 106 9.32 -8.00 -5.51
N SER A 107 8.11 -8.15 -6.04
CA SER A 107 7.68 -9.30 -6.84
C SER A 107 7.34 -8.82 -8.23
N GLY A 108 7.80 -9.55 -9.21
CA GLY A 108 7.47 -9.38 -10.60
C GLY A 108 6.60 -10.52 -11.06
N THR A 109 6.07 -10.33 -12.24
CA THR A 109 5.26 -11.34 -12.90
C THR A 109 6.06 -12.56 -13.25
N GLN A 110 5.40 -13.72 -13.28
CA GLN A 110 6.07 -15.03 -13.22
C GLN A 110 6.79 -15.27 -11.87
N CYS A 111 6.43 -14.54 -10.81
CA CYS A 111 7.00 -14.65 -9.47
C CYS A 111 8.54 -14.55 -9.43
N PHE A 112 9.12 -13.66 -10.23
CA PHE A 112 10.50 -13.22 -10.03
C PHE A 112 10.57 -12.27 -8.84
N CYS A 113 11.44 -12.54 -7.89
CA CYS A 113 11.62 -11.74 -6.69
C CYS A 113 12.87 -10.89 -6.80
N GLY A 114 12.91 -9.74 -6.13
CA GLY A 114 14.11 -8.93 -6.14
C GLY A 114 14.11 -7.78 -5.13
N ASN A 115 15.31 -7.27 -4.89
CA ASN A 115 15.53 -5.99 -4.21
C ASN A 115 16.22 -5.08 -5.22
N VAL A 116 15.63 -3.91 -5.47
CA VAL A 116 16.06 -3.01 -6.54
C VAL A 116 16.54 -1.70 -5.95
N SER A 117 17.73 -1.25 -6.35
CA SER A 117 18.25 0.08 -6.02
C SER A 117 17.66 1.16 -6.93
N TRP A 118 17.73 2.41 -6.52
CA TRP A 118 17.25 3.53 -7.33
C TRP A 118 17.99 3.65 -8.66
N GLU A 119 19.30 3.42 -8.70
CA GLU A 119 20.08 3.48 -9.94
C GLU A 119 19.68 2.35 -10.91
N LYS A 120 19.42 1.14 -10.38
CA LYS A 120 18.93 0.02 -11.20
C LYS A 120 17.55 0.35 -11.77
N PHE A 121 16.66 0.94 -10.97
CA PHE A 121 15.35 1.39 -11.44
C PHE A 121 15.47 2.39 -12.61
N GLN A 122 16.30 3.43 -12.47
CA GLN A 122 16.50 4.44 -13.52
C GLN A 122 17.12 3.86 -14.79
N SER A 123 18.05 2.91 -14.66
CA SER A 123 18.73 2.34 -15.82
C SER A 123 17.84 1.43 -16.68
N TYR A 124 16.86 0.74 -16.06
CA TYR A 124 15.90 -0.12 -16.76
C TYR A 124 14.69 0.68 -17.24
N GLY A 125 14.15 1.57 -16.40
CA GLY A 125 13.01 2.42 -16.74
C GLY A 125 11.70 1.68 -16.93
N LEU A 126 10.63 2.46 -17.05
CA LEU A 126 9.27 1.97 -17.30
C LEU A 126 9.06 1.66 -18.79
N SER A 127 8.19 0.71 -19.06
CA SER A 127 7.67 0.35 -20.38
C SER A 127 6.22 0.82 -20.53
N PRO A 128 5.69 0.89 -21.76
CA PRO A 128 4.27 1.06 -21.99
C PRO A 128 3.44 -0.02 -21.28
N GLU A 129 2.37 0.40 -20.62
CA GLU A 129 1.52 -0.48 -19.79
C GLU A 129 0.77 -1.55 -20.61
N ASP A 130 0.54 -1.30 -21.90
CA ASP A 130 -0.06 -2.27 -22.82
C ASP A 130 0.85 -3.46 -23.14
N GLU A 131 2.17 -3.31 -22.97
CA GLU A 131 3.13 -4.41 -23.08
C GLU A 131 3.09 -5.36 -21.86
N CYS A 132 2.42 -4.98 -20.78
CA CYS A 132 2.24 -5.77 -19.56
C CYS A 132 0.84 -6.42 -19.42
N ARG A 133 0.16 -6.70 -20.53
CA ARG A 133 -1.22 -7.28 -20.55
C ARG A 133 -1.30 -8.78 -20.80
N LEU A 134 -0.30 -9.54 -20.37
CA LEU A 134 -0.36 -11.00 -20.36
C LEU A 134 -1.22 -11.46 -19.16
N PRO A 135 -2.31 -12.22 -19.34
CA PRO A 135 -3.12 -12.69 -18.21
C PRO A 135 -2.34 -13.59 -17.24
N CYS A 136 -2.61 -13.49 -15.94
CA CYS A 136 -2.07 -14.42 -14.95
C CYS A 136 -2.63 -15.84 -15.15
N HIS A 137 -1.80 -16.85 -14.88
CA HIS A 137 -2.22 -18.25 -15.01
C HIS A 137 -3.27 -18.63 -13.96
N GLY A 138 -3.08 -18.18 -12.71
CA GLY A 138 -4.00 -18.44 -11.60
C GLY A 138 -5.28 -17.61 -11.64
N ASN A 139 -5.27 -16.47 -12.34
CA ASN A 139 -6.45 -15.62 -12.52
C ASN A 139 -6.37 -14.85 -13.85
N ARG A 140 -7.16 -15.27 -14.85
CA ARG A 140 -7.15 -14.64 -16.19
C ARG A 140 -7.71 -13.22 -16.23
N GLN A 141 -8.28 -12.72 -15.12
CA GLN A 141 -8.75 -11.35 -14.99
C GLN A 141 -7.65 -10.40 -14.50
N GLU A 142 -6.52 -10.93 -14.03
CA GLU A 142 -5.36 -10.15 -13.60
C GLU A 142 -4.29 -10.12 -14.69
N TRP A 143 -3.57 -8.99 -14.77
CA TRP A 143 -2.42 -8.85 -15.65
C TRP A 143 -1.14 -9.25 -14.92
N CYS A 144 -0.38 -10.14 -15.55
CA CYS A 144 0.90 -10.66 -15.12
C CYS A 144 2.00 -10.40 -16.18
N GLY A 145 2.17 -9.15 -16.60
CA GLY A 145 3.35 -8.69 -17.33
C GLY A 145 3.29 -9.03 -18.82
N GLY A 146 4.40 -9.37 -19.44
CA GLY A 146 4.45 -9.58 -20.88
C GLY A 146 5.72 -10.27 -21.35
N HIS A 147 5.89 -10.36 -22.67
CA HIS A 147 7.08 -10.96 -23.26
C HIS A 147 8.30 -10.06 -22.98
N TRP A 148 9.22 -10.51 -22.11
CA TRP A 148 10.33 -9.70 -21.57
C TRP A 148 9.89 -8.39 -20.90
N ARG A 149 8.69 -8.42 -20.31
CA ARG A 149 8.14 -7.35 -19.49
C ARG A 149 7.67 -7.92 -18.17
N SER A 150 8.01 -7.25 -17.09
CA SER A 150 7.56 -7.62 -15.76
C SER A 150 6.62 -6.55 -15.21
N SER A 151 5.39 -6.92 -14.85
CA SER A 151 4.61 -6.03 -13.97
C SER A 151 5.22 -6.15 -12.58
N VAL A 152 5.81 -5.07 -12.09
CA VAL A 152 6.51 -5.08 -10.81
C VAL A 152 5.58 -4.56 -9.73
N TYR A 153 5.54 -5.28 -8.61
CA TYR A 153 4.77 -4.97 -7.42
C TYR A 153 5.70 -4.92 -6.21
N ILE A 154 5.43 -4.05 -5.26
CA ILE A 154 6.00 -4.18 -3.91
C ILE A 154 5.39 -5.42 -3.27
N THR A 155 6.15 -6.28 -2.59
CA THR A 155 5.65 -7.57 -2.07
C THR A 155 4.59 -7.47 -0.97
N GLY A 156 4.22 -6.25 -0.54
CA GLY A 156 3.20 -6.03 0.49
C GLY A 156 3.56 -6.70 1.82
N GLY A 157 2.53 -7.06 2.59
CA GLY A 157 2.64 -7.74 3.90
C GLY A 157 3.44 -6.98 4.96
N ARG A 158 3.55 -5.65 4.80
CA ARG A 158 4.12 -4.71 5.76
C ARG A 158 2.98 -3.98 6.46
N LYS A 159 3.15 -3.65 7.75
CA LYS A 159 2.22 -2.76 8.44
C LYS A 159 2.39 -1.33 7.95
N HIS A 160 1.29 -0.60 7.86
CA HIS A 160 1.29 0.81 7.48
C HIS A 160 0.56 1.64 8.53
N TRP A 161 1.16 2.73 9.00
CA TRP A 161 0.44 3.70 9.82
C TRP A 161 -0.73 4.31 9.07
N VAL A 162 -1.85 4.43 9.78
CA VAL A 162 -3.05 5.18 9.40
C VAL A 162 -3.41 6.14 10.53
N GLY A 163 -4.35 7.06 10.29
CA GLY A 163 -4.52 8.25 11.13
C GLY A 163 -5.24 8.04 12.46
N GLY A 164 -5.62 6.81 12.82
CA GLY A 164 -6.34 6.52 14.05
C GLY A 164 -5.41 6.50 15.26
N THR A 165 -5.85 7.06 16.38
CA THR A 165 -5.13 7.02 17.67
C THR A 165 -6.09 7.18 18.85
N ASP A 166 -5.73 6.64 20.01
CA ASP A 166 -6.41 6.88 21.29
C ASP A 166 -5.51 7.58 22.32
N MET A 167 -4.39 8.19 21.88
CA MET A 167 -3.44 8.91 22.74
C MET A 167 -4.07 10.03 23.60
N ILE A 168 -5.23 10.58 23.19
CA ILE A 168 -5.93 11.64 23.92
C ILE A 168 -6.73 11.06 25.08
N GLU A 169 -7.44 9.96 24.85
CA GLU A 169 -8.26 9.28 25.86
C GLU A 169 -8.27 7.77 25.56
N GLU A 170 -7.63 7.00 26.45
CA GLU A 170 -7.51 5.54 26.36
C GLU A 170 -8.84 4.86 26.06
N GLY A 171 -8.85 4.00 25.04
CA GLY A 171 -10.05 3.28 24.60
C GLY A 171 -11.03 4.10 23.78
N LYS A 172 -10.79 5.40 23.56
CA LYS A 172 -11.58 6.27 22.68
C LYS A 172 -10.77 6.69 21.46
N TRP A 173 -10.82 5.83 20.43
CA TRP A 173 -10.16 6.05 19.16
C TRP A 173 -10.73 7.25 18.41
N ALA A 174 -9.84 8.11 17.92
CA ALA A 174 -10.16 9.26 17.09
C ALA A 174 -9.18 9.39 15.91
N TRP A 175 -9.63 10.02 14.83
CA TRP A 175 -8.80 10.37 13.68
C TRP A 175 -7.99 11.63 13.97
N PHE A 176 -6.70 11.56 13.69
CA PHE A 176 -5.76 12.68 13.80
C PHE A 176 -5.30 13.17 12.42
N PRO A 177 -5.15 14.49 12.25
CA PRO A 177 -5.63 15.56 13.13
C PRO A 177 -7.16 15.67 13.11
N GLY A 178 -7.73 16.35 14.12
CA GLY A 178 -9.15 16.70 14.18
C GLY A 178 -9.92 16.12 15.37
N ASN A 179 -9.39 15.08 16.03
CA ASN A 179 -10.03 14.41 17.16
C ASN A 179 -11.47 13.95 16.82
N VAL A 180 -11.66 13.50 15.57
CA VAL A 180 -12.96 13.02 15.08
C VAL A 180 -13.14 11.57 15.55
N PRO A 181 -14.18 11.22 16.32
CA PRO A 181 -14.35 9.87 16.83
C PRO A 181 -14.42 8.81 15.71
N VAL A 182 -13.75 7.68 15.94
CA VAL A 182 -13.84 6.51 15.06
C VAL A 182 -15.21 5.84 15.26
N THR A 183 -16.01 5.81 14.20
CA THR A 183 -17.38 5.25 14.22
C THR A 183 -17.52 3.96 13.40
N TYR A 184 -16.67 3.77 12.40
CA TYR A 184 -16.50 2.52 11.67
C TYR A 184 -15.24 1.82 12.19
N THR A 185 -15.29 0.49 12.34
CA THR A 185 -14.14 -0.29 12.81
C THR A 185 -13.86 -1.49 11.91
N ASP A 186 -12.58 -1.77 11.68
CA ASP A 186 -12.10 -2.92 10.93
C ASP A 186 -10.90 -3.60 11.61
N TRP A 187 -10.97 -3.69 12.94
CA TRP A 187 -9.94 -4.29 13.77
C TRP A 187 -9.71 -5.77 13.44
N GLN A 188 -8.46 -6.21 13.60
CA GLN A 188 -8.14 -7.63 13.64
C GLN A 188 -8.88 -8.31 14.80
N PRO A 189 -9.13 -9.63 14.70
CA PRO A 189 -9.58 -10.39 15.86
C PRO A 189 -8.67 -10.08 17.06
N THR A 190 -9.29 -9.78 18.20
CA THR A 190 -8.65 -9.40 19.47
C THR A 190 -8.02 -8.02 19.54
N GLU A 191 -8.00 -7.22 18.48
CA GLU A 191 -7.52 -5.83 18.52
C GLU A 191 -8.69 -4.81 18.69
N PRO A 192 -8.45 -3.60 19.21
CA PRO A 192 -7.18 -3.14 19.80
C PRO A 192 -6.98 -3.75 21.19
N ASP A 193 -5.75 -4.16 21.52
CA ASP A 193 -5.48 -4.89 22.76
C ASP A 193 -4.55 -4.17 23.74
N ASN A 194 -4.02 -3.02 23.36
CA ASN A 194 -3.10 -2.22 24.14
C ASN A 194 -2.02 -3.08 24.82
N LYS A 195 -1.39 -3.98 24.04
CA LYS A 195 -0.35 -4.87 24.57
C LYS A 195 0.70 -4.08 25.33
N LEU A 196 0.95 -4.49 26.57
CA LEU A 196 2.05 -3.96 27.35
C LEU A 196 3.36 -4.57 26.87
N HIS A 197 4.22 -3.76 26.26
CA HIS A 197 5.51 -4.20 25.75
C HIS A 197 6.64 -4.05 26.78
N ALA A 198 7.78 -4.68 26.48
CA ALA A 198 8.97 -4.64 27.34
C ALA A 198 9.50 -3.21 27.59
N THR A 199 9.18 -2.26 26.72
CA THR A 199 9.50 -0.83 26.84
C THR A 199 8.56 -0.08 27.78
N LEU A 200 7.53 -0.73 28.33
CA LEU A 200 6.41 -0.12 29.06
C LEU A 200 5.57 0.86 28.22
N GLU A 201 5.87 1.00 26.93
CA GLU A 201 5.05 1.76 26.01
C GLU A 201 3.78 0.96 25.68
N LYS A 202 2.67 1.70 25.65
CA LYS A 202 1.35 1.23 25.28
C LYS A 202 1.10 1.42 23.79
N GLU A 203 0.22 0.61 23.23
CA GLU A 203 -0.16 0.70 21.83
C GLU A 203 -1.30 1.71 21.68
N HIS A 204 -1.01 2.83 21.02
CA HIS A 204 -1.94 3.96 20.89
C HIS A 204 -2.13 4.44 19.45
N CYS A 205 -1.47 3.79 18.50
CA CYS A 205 -1.38 4.22 17.12
C CYS A 205 -1.88 3.13 16.18
N MET A 206 -2.83 3.47 15.31
CA MET A 206 -3.47 2.52 14.43
C MET A 206 -2.59 2.21 13.22
N ALA A 207 -2.39 0.93 12.94
CA ALA A 207 -1.74 0.43 11.74
C ALA A 207 -2.70 -0.45 10.92
N LEU A 208 -2.63 -0.31 9.60
CA LEU A 208 -3.15 -1.28 8.65
C LEU A 208 -2.14 -2.44 8.55
N SER A 209 -2.52 -3.60 9.07
CA SER A 209 -1.62 -4.74 9.31
C SER A 209 -2.11 -6.02 8.61
N PRO A 210 -1.21 -6.86 8.09
CA PRO A 210 -1.60 -8.09 7.41
C PRO A 210 -2.14 -9.12 8.40
N SER A 211 -3.36 -9.59 8.16
CA SER A 211 -4.03 -10.68 8.86
C SER A 211 -3.56 -12.05 8.34
N LEU A 212 -3.66 -13.07 9.19
CA LEU A 212 -3.39 -14.48 8.88
C LEU A 212 -4.22 -15.03 7.71
N HIS A 213 -5.33 -14.39 7.36
CA HIS A 213 -6.24 -14.83 6.30
C HIS A 213 -5.99 -14.17 4.94
N GLY A 214 -4.87 -13.46 4.76
CA GLY A 214 -4.55 -12.80 3.48
C GLY A 214 -5.37 -11.53 3.24
N PHE A 215 -5.79 -10.90 4.33
CA PHE A 215 -6.53 -9.63 4.37
C PHE A 215 -5.75 -8.61 5.19
N TYR A 216 -6.00 -7.32 5.00
CA TYR A 216 -5.47 -6.28 5.88
C TYR A 216 -6.57 -5.79 6.82
N LYS A 217 -6.21 -5.64 8.09
CA LYS A 217 -7.11 -5.21 9.17
C LYS A 217 -6.35 -4.30 10.13
N TRP A 218 -7.06 -3.59 10.98
CA TRP A 218 -6.42 -2.64 11.89
C TRP A 218 -5.82 -3.36 13.08
N SER A 219 -4.65 -2.92 13.51
CA SER A 219 -4.08 -3.22 14.82
C SER A 219 -3.66 -1.91 15.47
N ASP A 220 -3.72 -1.84 16.79
CA ASP A 220 -2.95 -0.85 17.53
C ASP A 220 -1.50 -1.33 17.63
N GLU A 221 -0.59 -0.37 17.66
CA GLU A 221 0.83 -0.63 17.76
C GLU A 221 1.48 0.47 18.60
N ILE A 222 2.69 0.19 19.08
CA ILE A 222 3.51 1.19 19.76
C ILE A 222 3.87 2.30 18.77
N CYS A 223 3.50 3.54 19.10
CA CYS A 223 3.66 4.70 18.21
C CYS A 223 5.10 4.99 17.77
N SER A 224 6.10 4.51 18.53
CA SER A 224 7.53 4.67 18.25
C SER A 224 8.08 3.67 17.22
N GLU A 225 7.32 2.61 16.88
CA GLU A 225 7.71 1.62 15.88
C GLU A 225 7.90 2.23 14.48
N LEU A 226 8.86 1.68 13.74
CA LEU A 226 9.17 2.15 12.40
C LEU A 226 8.39 1.33 11.37
N LEU A 227 7.22 1.82 11.00
CA LEU A 227 6.36 1.22 9.97
C LEU A 227 6.34 2.06 8.70
N TYR A 228 5.91 1.45 7.60
CA TYR A 228 5.49 2.22 6.42
C TYR A 228 4.22 3.00 6.78
N PHE A 229 3.73 3.89 5.92
CA PHE A 229 2.57 4.71 6.24
C PHE A 229 1.79 5.10 4.99
N VAL A 230 0.49 5.33 5.16
CA VAL A 230 -0.38 5.81 4.09
C VAL A 230 -0.81 7.23 4.40
N CYS A 231 -0.49 8.16 3.51
CA CYS A 231 -1.03 9.51 3.55
C CYS A 231 -2.31 9.59 2.73
N GLU A 232 -3.25 10.44 3.13
CA GLU A 232 -4.39 10.84 2.32
C GLU A 232 -4.45 12.36 2.14
N ARG A 233 -5.02 12.80 1.02
CA ARG A 233 -5.36 14.21 0.76
C ARG A 233 -6.53 14.29 -0.21
N VAL A 234 -7.22 15.43 -0.24
CA VAL A 234 -8.31 15.66 -1.20
C VAL A 234 -7.73 15.80 -2.62
N ALA A 235 -8.39 15.18 -3.60
CA ALA A 235 -8.08 15.33 -5.02
C ALA A 235 -8.28 16.78 -5.46
N VAL A 236 -7.35 17.30 -6.26
CA VAL A 236 -7.40 18.70 -6.71
C VAL A 236 -8.02 18.80 -8.09
N ARG A 237 -8.67 19.93 -8.37
CA ARG A 237 -9.24 20.18 -9.68
C ARG A 237 -8.13 20.36 -10.73
N SER A 238 -8.22 19.65 -11.85
CA SER A 238 -7.28 19.75 -12.96
C SER A 238 -7.52 21.07 -13.69
N LEU A 239 -6.71 22.09 -13.43
CA LEU A 239 -6.78 23.33 -14.23
C LEU A 239 -6.30 23.00 -15.65
N GLY A 240 -7.23 23.00 -16.60
CA GLY A 240 -6.96 22.87 -18.04
C GLY A 240 -6.29 24.09 -18.64
#